data_AF-A0A7X1IW22-F1
#
_entry.id   AF-A0A7X1IW22-F1
#
_cell.length_a   1.000
_cell.length_b   1.000
_cell.length_c   1.000
_cell.angle_alpha   90.00
_cell.angle_beta   90.00
_cell.angle_gamma   90.00
#
_symmetry.space_group_name_H-M   'P 1'
#
loop_
_entity.id
_entity.type
_entity.pdbx_description
1 polymer ?
#
loop_
_entity_poly.entity_id
_entity_poly.type
_entity_poly.pdbx_seq_one_letter_code
_entity_poly.pdbx_strand_id
1 'polypeptide(L)'
;MATAAVVPVRYYNRFPGVWISCREGISSNAQDKSESEKNLIAFPEAQAGSHRYVIHLAPLDNEQDAKVEIIAGRNATVDCNTHWFGGALTQSTVEGWGFNYYTLTASDRMAGTLMGCPDDSKREEFVPVRGENFIARYNSRVPLVIYAKEDIKVRYRIWKPLDETHSAKQG
;
A
#
# COMPACT_ATOMS: atom_id res chain seq x y z
N MET A 1 -16.04 36.66 47.53
CA MET A 1 -16.38 37.34 46.26
C MET A 1 -17.31 36.41 45.50
N ALA A 2 -18.54 36.85 45.28
CA ALA A 2 -19.67 36.00 44.92
C ALA A 2 -19.66 35.59 43.45
N THR A 3 -19.93 34.30 43.24
CA THR A 3 -20.06 33.55 42.00
C THR A 3 -21.27 33.99 41.17
N ALA A 4 -21.07 34.19 39.87
CA ALA A 4 -22.13 34.47 38.91
C ALA A 4 -22.88 33.17 38.56
N ALA A 5 -24.19 33.13 38.80
CA ALA A 5 -25.10 32.11 38.30
C ALA A 5 -25.75 32.62 37.01
N VAL A 6 -25.44 31.98 35.88
CA VAL A 6 -26.06 32.27 34.58
C VAL A 6 -27.35 31.48 34.46
N VAL A 7 -28.46 32.19 34.29
CA VAL A 7 -29.82 31.65 34.10
C VAL A 7 -29.96 31.12 32.66
N PRO A 8 -30.59 29.95 32.42
CA PRO A 8 -30.67 29.36 31.09
C PRO A 8 -31.70 30.09 30.20
N VAL A 9 -31.31 30.38 28.97
CA VAL A 9 -32.21 30.92 27.93
C VAL A 9 -33.09 29.79 27.41
N ARG A 10 -34.41 29.90 27.59
CA ARG A 10 -35.40 29.01 26.94
C ARG A 10 -35.59 29.44 25.49
N TYR A 11 -35.12 28.62 24.55
CA TYR A 11 -35.50 28.72 23.14
C TYR A 11 -36.87 28.05 22.94
N TYR A 12 -37.88 28.81 22.52
CA TYR A 12 -39.14 28.30 22.01
C TYR A 12 -38.99 27.98 20.51
N ASN A 13 -39.11 26.71 20.14
CA ASN A 13 -39.19 26.30 18.74
C ASN A 13 -40.59 26.54 18.19
N ARG A 14 -40.71 27.32 17.10
CA ARG A 14 -41.92 27.39 16.28
C ARG A 14 -41.54 27.38 14.79
N PHE A 15 -41.71 26.23 14.15
CA PHE A 15 -41.74 26.10 12.69
C PHE A 15 -42.99 25.31 12.30
N PRO A 16 -43.85 25.80 11.39
CA PRO A 16 -44.81 24.96 10.71
C PRO A 16 -44.17 24.38 9.44
N GLY A 17 -44.02 23.05 9.44
CA GLY A 17 -43.84 22.27 8.21
C GLY A 17 -42.44 22.29 7.60
N VAL A 18 -41.70 21.20 7.85
CA VAL A 18 -40.38 20.84 7.31
C VAL A 18 -39.21 21.48 8.06
N TRP A 19 -38.71 20.71 9.02
CA TRP A 19 -37.59 21.04 9.89
C TRP A 19 -36.28 20.89 9.13
N ILE A 20 -35.81 21.95 8.48
CA ILE A 20 -34.41 22.06 8.07
C ILE A 20 -33.61 22.47 9.30
N SER A 21 -33.29 21.48 10.14
CA SER A 21 -32.28 21.64 11.18
C SER A 21 -30.92 21.64 10.50
N CYS A 22 -30.36 22.82 10.19
CA CYS A 22 -28.91 22.97 10.16
C CYS A 22 -28.42 22.78 11.60
N ARG A 23 -28.35 21.51 12.03
CA ARG A 23 -27.48 21.12 13.10
C ARG A 23 -26.10 21.31 12.49
N GLU A 24 -25.38 22.33 12.91
CA GLU A 24 -23.93 22.34 12.79
C GLU A 24 -23.47 21.05 13.48
N GLY A 25 -23.28 20.02 12.66
CA GLY A 25 -22.70 18.77 13.09
C GLY A 25 -21.36 19.14 13.66
N ILE A 26 -21.19 18.89 14.95
CA ILE A 26 -19.87 18.76 15.56
C ILE A 26 -19.23 17.58 14.81
N SER A 27 -18.56 17.88 13.71
CA SER A 27 -17.70 16.93 13.01
C SER A 27 -16.46 16.81 13.86
N SER A 28 -16.52 15.98 14.89
CA SER A 28 -15.34 15.50 15.58
C SER A 28 -14.55 14.62 14.60
N ASN A 29 -13.79 15.23 13.71
CA ASN A 29 -12.66 14.56 13.07
C ASN A 29 -11.53 14.46 14.10
N ALA A 30 -11.76 13.68 15.15
CA ALA A 30 -10.67 12.94 15.76
C ALA A 30 -10.40 11.79 14.77
N GLN A 31 -9.42 11.98 13.90
CA GLN A 31 -8.92 10.90 13.06
C GLN A 31 -8.31 9.84 14.00
N ASP A 32 -9.11 8.87 14.39
CA ASP A 32 -8.60 7.70 15.09
C ASP A 32 -7.70 6.95 14.11
N LYS A 33 -6.40 6.86 14.43
CA LYS A 33 -5.43 6.15 13.60
C LYS A 33 -5.91 4.72 13.36
N SER A 34 -5.82 4.27 12.11
CA SER A 34 -6.19 2.91 11.74
C SER A 34 -5.34 1.90 12.52
N GLU A 35 -5.85 0.69 12.72
CA GLU A 35 -5.08 -0.40 13.38
C GLU A 35 -3.72 -0.61 12.68
N SER A 36 -3.69 -0.52 11.36
CA SER A 36 -2.46 -0.63 10.56
C SER A 36 -1.43 0.46 10.88
N GLU A 37 -1.85 1.70 11.15
CA GLU A 37 -0.93 2.78 11.52
C GLU A 37 -0.41 2.61 12.95
N LYS A 38 -1.23 2.08 13.85
CA LYS A 38 -0.82 1.75 15.23
C LYS A 38 0.22 0.63 15.22
N ASN A 39 0.05 -0.37 14.36
CA ASN A 39 0.95 -1.52 14.24
C ASN A 39 2.31 -1.20 13.57
N LEU A 40 2.47 -0.03 12.94
CA LEU A 40 3.72 0.36 12.28
C LEU A 40 4.91 0.44 13.26
N ILE A 41 4.65 0.72 14.54
CA ILE A 41 5.69 0.83 15.59
C ILE A 41 6.47 -0.47 15.81
N ALA A 42 5.90 -1.61 15.43
CA ALA A 42 6.53 -2.91 15.55
C ALA A 42 7.70 -3.08 14.59
N PHE A 43 7.71 -2.34 13.47
CA PHE A 43 8.68 -2.54 12.40
C PHE A 43 9.93 -1.70 12.64
N PRO A 44 11.13 -2.25 12.40
CA PRO A 44 12.37 -1.50 12.53
C PRO A 44 12.40 -0.30 11.57
N GLU A 45 13.24 0.68 11.87
CA GLU A 45 13.54 1.74 10.91
C GLU A 45 14.43 1.21 9.78
N ALA A 46 14.42 1.91 8.64
CA ALA A 46 15.29 1.56 7.51
C ALA A 46 16.77 1.66 7.93
N GLN A 47 17.58 0.68 7.52
CA GLN A 47 19.03 0.76 7.67
C GLN A 47 19.61 1.78 6.68
N ALA A 48 20.80 2.30 6.97
CA ALA A 48 21.49 3.24 6.07
C ALA A 48 21.65 2.67 4.65
N GLY A 49 21.32 3.45 3.62
CA GLY A 49 21.34 3.02 2.22
C GLY A 49 20.09 2.22 1.78
N SER A 50 19.05 2.20 2.62
CA SER A 50 17.75 1.60 2.29
C SER A 50 16.60 2.55 2.63
N HIS A 51 15.47 2.36 1.96
CA HIS A 51 14.20 3.02 2.25
C HIS A 51 13.18 2.01 2.75
N ARG A 52 12.39 2.44 3.73
CA ARG A 52 11.23 1.71 4.24
C ARG A 52 9.97 2.21 3.53
N TYR A 53 9.41 1.37 2.67
CA TYR A 53 8.13 1.58 2.04
C TYR A 53 7.02 0.96 2.90
N VAL A 54 5.96 1.72 3.14
CA VAL A 54 4.82 1.30 3.97
C VAL A 54 3.55 1.42 3.15
N ILE A 55 2.80 0.32 3.03
CA ILE A 55 1.52 0.28 2.32
C ILE A 55 0.40 -0.01 3.33
N HIS A 56 -0.52 0.94 3.47
CA HIS A 56 -1.74 0.78 4.23
C HIS A 56 -2.86 0.32 3.30
N LEU A 57 -3.48 -0.81 3.61
CA LEU A 57 -4.56 -1.39 2.82
C LEU A 57 -5.90 -1.02 3.43
N ALA A 58 -6.89 -0.69 2.58
CA ALA A 58 -8.25 -0.46 3.04
C ALA A 58 -8.89 -1.80 3.46
N PRO A 59 -9.74 -1.83 4.50
CA PRO A 59 -10.50 -3.03 4.84
C PRO A 59 -11.39 -3.48 3.68
N LEU A 60 -11.46 -4.80 3.46
CA LEU A 60 -12.38 -5.43 2.50
C LEU A 60 -13.22 -6.48 3.20
N ASP A 61 -14.38 -6.81 2.65
CA ASP A 61 -15.25 -7.87 3.21
C ASP A 61 -14.58 -9.25 3.14
N ASN A 62 -14.04 -9.61 1.96
CA ASN A 62 -13.38 -10.89 1.69
C ASN A 62 -11.87 -10.70 1.43
N GLU A 63 -11.10 -10.40 2.48
CA GLU A 63 -9.65 -10.20 2.37
C GLU A 63 -8.89 -11.47 1.96
N GLN A 64 -9.42 -12.66 2.27
CA GLN A 64 -8.74 -13.94 2.02
C GLN A 64 -8.52 -14.21 0.54
N ASP A 65 -9.42 -13.69 -0.28
CA ASP A 65 -9.42 -13.88 -1.72
C ASP A 65 -8.52 -12.86 -2.41
N ALA A 66 -8.40 -11.67 -1.84
CA ALA A 66 -7.53 -10.63 -2.35
C ALA A 66 -6.04 -10.95 -2.14
N LYS A 67 -5.21 -10.41 -3.04
CA LYS A 67 -3.74 -10.48 -2.98
C LYS A 67 -3.16 -9.11 -3.33
N VAL A 68 -1.94 -8.86 -2.88
CA VAL A 68 -1.18 -7.65 -3.20
C VAL A 68 0.02 -8.06 -4.02
N GLU A 69 0.10 -7.59 -5.26
CA GLU A 69 1.29 -7.71 -6.10
C GLU A 69 2.19 -6.51 -5.85
N ILE A 70 3.43 -6.78 -5.47
CA ILE A 70 4.49 -5.79 -5.35
C ILE A 70 5.16 -5.63 -6.71
N ILE A 71 5.24 -4.40 -7.20
CA ILE A 71 5.89 -4.06 -8.45
C ILE A 71 7.07 -3.16 -8.12
N ALA A 72 8.27 -3.72 -8.10
CA ALA A 72 9.49 -2.95 -7.87
C ALA A 72 10.28 -2.74 -9.15
N GLY A 73 11.06 -1.67 -9.21
CA GLY A 73 11.83 -1.34 -10.40
C GLY A 73 12.62 -0.05 -10.26
N ARG A 74 13.41 0.26 -11.30
CA ARG A 74 14.23 1.47 -11.38
C ARG A 74 13.94 2.16 -12.71
N ASN A 75 14.05 3.47 -12.75
CA ASN A 75 14.01 4.18 -14.03
C ASN A 75 15.39 4.04 -14.68
N ALA A 76 15.42 3.66 -15.96
CA ALA A 76 16.65 3.57 -16.74
C ALA A 76 16.38 3.92 -18.21
N THR A 77 17.41 4.44 -18.88
CA THR A 77 17.40 4.58 -20.33
C THR A 77 17.54 3.20 -20.97
N VAL A 78 16.54 2.79 -21.76
CA VAL A 78 16.49 1.49 -22.43
C VAL A 78 16.24 1.65 -23.93
N ASP A 79 16.63 0.65 -24.71
CA ASP A 79 16.35 0.55 -26.13
C ASP A 79 15.00 -0.15 -26.40
N CYS A 80 14.76 -0.58 -27.64
CA CYS A 80 13.54 -1.29 -28.04
C CYS A 80 13.35 -2.67 -27.36
N ASN A 81 14.37 -3.23 -26.70
CA ASN A 81 14.26 -4.53 -26.05
C ASN A 81 13.41 -4.44 -24.77
N THR A 82 12.86 -5.60 -24.38
CA THR A 82 12.25 -5.74 -23.06
C THR A 82 13.35 -6.01 -22.05
N HIS A 83 13.44 -5.16 -21.02
CA HIS A 83 14.46 -5.26 -19.98
C HIS A 83 13.84 -5.58 -18.61
N TRP A 84 14.63 -6.20 -17.74
CA TRP A 84 14.30 -6.41 -16.34
C TRP A 84 15.57 -6.54 -15.50
N PHE A 85 15.47 -6.28 -14.21
CA PHE A 85 16.49 -6.63 -13.23
C PHE A 85 16.15 -7.97 -12.58
N GLY A 86 17.15 -8.81 -12.31
CA GLY A 86 16.95 -9.99 -11.46
C GLY A 86 16.89 -9.58 -9.99
N GLY A 87 16.07 -10.25 -9.19
CA GLY A 87 15.97 -9.97 -7.75
C GLY A 87 15.12 -10.97 -7.00
N ALA A 88 14.88 -10.70 -5.72
CA ALA A 88 14.00 -11.50 -4.88
C ALA A 88 13.38 -10.65 -3.78
N LEU A 89 12.13 -10.98 -3.42
CA LEU A 89 11.47 -10.43 -2.26
C LEU A 89 11.51 -11.45 -1.11
N THR A 90 12.34 -11.21 -0.11
CA THR A 90 12.51 -12.12 1.03
C THR A 90 11.58 -11.72 2.16
N GLN A 91 10.74 -12.65 2.62
CA GLN A 91 9.90 -12.45 3.79
C GLN A 91 10.70 -12.69 5.07
N SER A 92 10.49 -11.85 6.08
CA SER A 92 11.02 -12.02 7.42
C SER A 92 9.96 -11.65 8.45
N THR A 93 10.12 -12.12 9.68
CA THR A 93 9.15 -11.90 10.75
C THR A 93 9.76 -11.03 11.84
N VAL A 94 9.02 -10.03 12.30
CA VAL A 94 9.39 -9.18 13.42
C VAL A 94 9.35 -10.00 14.71
N GLU A 95 10.50 -10.12 15.38
CA GLU A 95 10.61 -10.83 16.65
C GLU A 95 9.72 -10.19 17.73
N GLY A 96 9.02 -11.01 18.51
CA GLY A 96 8.10 -10.57 19.55
C GLY A 96 6.72 -10.12 19.08
N TRP A 97 6.54 -9.77 17.80
CA TRP A 97 5.26 -9.33 17.23
C TRP A 97 4.60 -10.36 16.31
N GLY A 98 5.41 -11.15 15.58
CA GLY A 98 4.89 -12.12 14.62
C GLY A 98 4.39 -11.51 13.30
N PHE A 99 4.61 -10.21 13.08
CA PHE A 99 4.28 -9.55 11.81
C PHE A 99 5.35 -9.80 10.75
N ASN A 100 4.92 -9.92 9.50
CA ASN A 100 5.84 -10.12 8.38
C ASN A 100 6.22 -8.78 7.74
N TYR A 101 7.49 -8.67 7.36
CA TYR A 101 8.01 -7.61 6.50
C TYR A 101 8.82 -8.23 5.37
N TYR A 102 9.10 -7.42 4.36
CA TYR A 102 9.78 -7.88 3.16
C TYR A 102 11.05 -7.08 2.91
N THR A 103 12.11 -7.77 2.51
CA THR A 103 13.35 -7.16 2.04
C THR A 103 13.50 -7.43 0.56
N LEU A 104 13.56 -6.37 -0.24
CA LEU A 104 13.75 -6.45 -1.66
C LEU A 104 15.25 -6.37 -1.99
N THR A 105 15.73 -7.40 -2.69
CA THR A 105 17.06 -7.43 -3.28
C THR A 105 16.95 -7.38 -4.79
N ALA A 106 17.77 -6.57 -5.44
CA ALA A 106 17.86 -6.49 -6.89
C ALA A 106 19.31 -6.48 -7.34
N SER A 107 19.58 -7.12 -8.47
CA SER A 107 20.86 -7.13 -9.15
C SER A 107 21.13 -5.80 -9.83
N ASP A 108 22.40 -5.40 -9.88
CA ASP A 108 22.83 -4.20 -10.62
C ASP A 108 22.91 -4.44 -12.13
N ARG A 109 22.90 -5.71 -12.57
CA ARG A 109 22.90 -6.06 -13.99
C ARG A 109 21.48 -6.21 -14.53
N MET A 110 21.24 -5.54 -15.66
CA MET A 110 20.00 -5.64 -16.42
C MET A 110 20.08 -6.83 -17.38
N ALA A 111 18.99 -7.60 -17.48
CA ALA A 111 18.77 -8.62 -18.49
C ALA A 111 17.72 -8.13 -19.48
N GLY A 112 17.76 -8.62 -20.71
CA GLY A 112 16.78 -8.25 -21.72
C GLY A 112 16.77 -9.16 -22.94
N THR A 113 15.84 -8.90 -23.86
CA THR A 113 15.78 -9.55 -25.17
C THR A 113 16.92 -9.09 -26.09
N LEU A 114 17.13 -9.78 -27.21
CA LEU A 114 18.20 -9.51 -28.18
C LEU A 114 17.67 -9.19 -29.58
N MET A 115 16.67 -8.32 -29.67
CA MET A 115 16.19 -7.79 -30.94
C MET A 115 17.14 -6.69 -31.44
N GLY A 116 17.26 -6.55 -32.76
CA GLY A 116 18.01 -5.44 -33.37
C GLY A 116 17.22 -4.14 -33.24
N CYS A 117 17.75 -3.17 -32.49
CA CYS A 117 17.10 -1.90 -32.24
C CYS A 117 17.64 -0.78 -33.14
N PRO A 118 16.76 0.07 -33.72
CA PRO A 118 17.17 1.33 -34.36
C PRO A 118 17.86 2.28 -33.37
N ASP A 119 18.74 3.15 -33.88
CA ASP A 119 19.55 4.06 -33.06
C ASP A 119 18.72 5.08 -32.26
N ASP A 120 17.54 5.44 -32.75
CA ASP A 120 16.61 6.42 -32.15
C ASP A 120 15.59 5.79 -31.17
N SER A 121 15.73 4.50 -30.85
CA SER A 121 14.78 3.78 -29.99
C SER A 121 14.96 3.97 -28.48
N LYS A 122 15.97 4.75 -28.06
CA LYS A 122 16.30 4.97 -26.64
C LYS A 122 15.21 5.81 -25.95
N ARG A 123 14.72 5.34 -24.81
CA ARG A 123 13.70 6.00 -23.99
C ARG A 123 13.94 5.78 -22.50
N GLU A 124 13.45 6.68 -21.67
CA GLU A 124 13.38 6.47 -20.22
C GLU A 124 12.18 5.57 -19.89
N GLU A 125 12.43 4.45 -19.22
CA GLU A 125 11.39 3.51 -18.82
C GLU A 125 11.58 3.02 -17.38
N PHE A 126 10.47 2.68 -16.72
CA PHE A 126 10.50 1.97 -15.44
C PHE A 126 10.77 0.48 -15.69
N VAL A 127 12.00 0.05 -15.48
CA VAL A 127 12.44 -1.33 -15.66
C VAL A 127 12.13 -2.14 -14.40
N PRO A 128 11.30 -3.19 -14.49
CA PRO A 128 10.87 -3.95 -13.32
C PRO A 128 11.96 -4.89 -12.82
N VAL A 129 11.94 -5.18 -11.52
CA VAL A 129 12.64 -6.31 -10.91
C VAL A 129 11.76 -7.54 -11.05
N ARG A 130 12.32 -8.63 -11.59
CA ARG A 130 11.66 -9.94 -11.69
C ARG A 130 12.36 -10.95 -10.80
N GLY A 131 11.56 -11.80 -10.18
CA GLY A 131 12.02 -12.84 -9.29
C GLY A 131 10.87 -13.53 -8.57
N GLU A 132 11.19 -14.17 -7.46
CA GLU A 132 10.24 -14.93 -6.67
C GLU A 132 9.54 -14.06 -5.62
N ASN A 133 8.33 -14.47 -5.22
CA ASN A 133 7.58 -13.97 -4.07
C ASN A 133 7.11 -12.51 -4.11
N PHE A 134 6.88 -11.94 -5.29
CA PHE A 134 6.31 -10.58 -5.46
C PHE A 134 4.79 -10.49 -5.23
N ILE A 135 4.17 -11.54 -4.69
CA ILE A 135 2.75 -11.55 -4.33
C ILE A 135 2.62 -11.82 -2.84
N ALA A 136 2.04 -10.87 -2.11
CA ALA A 136 1.74 -10.95 -0.70
C ALA A 136 0.24 -11.13 -0.45
N ARG A 137 -0.10 -11.63 0.74
CA ARG A 137 -1.48 -11.73 1.21
C ARG A 137 -2.06 -10.35 1.50
N TYR A 138 -3.35 -10.16 1.22
CA TYR A 138 -4.07 -8.96 1.64
C TYR A 138 -4.44 -9.04 3.13
N ASN A 139 -4.08 -8.02 3.90
CA ASN A 139 -4.47 -7.86 5.30
C ASN A 139 -4.49 -6.37 5.65
N SER A 140 -5.68 -5.80 5.92
CA SER A 140 -5.81 -4.37 6.23
C SER A 140 -5.40 -3.99 7.65
N ARG A 141 -5.26 -4.98 8.56
CA ARG A 141 -4.95 -4.72 9.98
C ARG A 141 -3.46 -4.47 10.23
N VAL A 142 -2.59 -4.98 9.36
CA VAL A 142 -1.13 -4.89 9.50
C VAL A 142 -0.59 -4.21 8.24
N PRO A 143 0.26 -3.17 8.38
CA PRO A 143 0.82 -2.51 7.22
C PRO A 143 1.80 -3.44 6.51
N LEU A 144 1.80 -3.40 5.19
CA LEU A 144 2.77 -4.14 4.40
C LEU A 144 4.06 -3.29 4.31
N VAL A 145 5.12 -3.75 4.99
CA VAL A 145 6.41 -3.04 5.07
C VAL A 145 7.44 -3.71 4.17
N ILE A 146 8.06 -2.91 3.29
CA ILE A 146 9.05 -3.36 2.32
C ILE A 146 10.29 -2.49 2.43
N TYR A 147 11.46 -3.11 2.65
CA TYR A 147 12.76 -2.44 2.60
C TYR A 147 13.39 -2.64 1.23
N ALA A 148 13.84 -1.56 0.60
CA ALA A 148 14.56 -1.64 -0.67
C ALA A 148 15.71 -0.61 -0.69
N LYS A 149 16.69 -0.82 -1.57
CA LYS A 149 17.74 0.18 -1.83
C LYS A 149 17.15 1.50 -2.36
N GLU A 150 17.85 2.61 -2.16
CA GLU A 150 17.36 3.97 -2.47
C GLU A 150 17.01 4.20 -3.94
N ASP A 151 17.70 3.51 -4.85
CA ASP A 151 17.49 3.60 -6.29
C ASP A 151 16.25 2.82 -6.77
N ILE A 152 15.67 1.96 -5.94
CA ILE A 152 14.52 1.13 -6.26
C ILE A 152 13.23 1.81 -5.82
N LYS A 153 12.30 1.98 -6.76
CA LYS A 153 10.94 2.43 -6.50
C LYS A 153 10.02 1.22 -6.37
N VAL A 154 9.12 1.29 -5.39
CA VAL A 154 8.11 0.26 -5.13
C VAL A 154 6.73 0.81 -5.46
N ARG A 155 5.97 0.05 -6.25
CA ARG A 155 4.55 0.23 -6.54
C ARG A 155 3.82 -1.04 -6.13
N TYR A 156 2.49 -0.99 -6.10
CA TYR A 156 1.69 -2.17 -5.82
C TYR A 156 0.40 -2.18 -6.63
N ARG A 157 -0.17 -3.37 -6.78
CA ARG A 157 -1.49 -3.60 -7.37
C ARG A 157 -2.26 -4.58 -6.51
N ILE A 158 -3.56 -4.40 -6.41
CA ILE A 158 -4.44 -5.32 -5.70
C ILE A 158 -5.09 -6.25 -6.73
N TRP A 159 -5.00 -7.55 -6.48
CA TRP A 159 -5.67 -8.59 -7.25
C TRP A 159 -6.87 -9.09 -6.47
N LYS A 160 -8.00 -9.25 -7.17
CA LYS A 160 -9.21 -9.88 -6.65
C LYS A 160 -9.65 -10.95 -7.65
N PRO A 161 -10.13 -12.11 -7.20
CA PRO A 161 -10.69 -13.08 -8.11
C PRO A 161 -12.00 -12.56 -8.70
N LEU A 162 -12.42 -13.21 -9.78
CA LEU A 162 -13.80 -13.14 -10.23
C LEU A 162 -14.66 -14.01 -9.30
N ASP A 163 -15.95 -13.72 -9.24
CA ASP A 163 -16.89 -14.45 -8.37
C ASP A 163 -17.07 -15.92 -8.78
N GLU A 164 -16.76 -16.24 -10.04
CA GLU A 164 -16.95 -17.58 -10.61
C GLU A 164 -15.71 -18.47 -10.44
N THR A 165 -15.94 -19.71 -10.01
CA THR A 165 -14.93 -20.77 -10.01
C THR A 165 -15.34 -21.86 -11.00
N HIS A 166 -14.41 -22.25 -11.87
CA HIS A 166 -14.64 -23.29 -12.86
C HIS A 166 -13.86 -24.56 -12.53
N SER A 167 -14.44 -25.73 -12.82
CA SER A 167 -13.75 -27.01 -12.71
C SER A 167 -12.96 -27.33 -13.98
N ALA A 168 -11.74 -27.85 -13.82
CA ALA A 168 -10.94 -28.34 -14.94
C ALA A 168 -11.49 -29.65 -15.50
N LYS A 169 -11.34 -29.87 -16.82
CA LYS A 169 -11.67 -31.15 -17.46
C LYS A 169 -10.46 -32.09 -17.34
N GLN A 170 -10.70 -33.34 -16.92
CA GLN A 170 -9.70 -34.39 -16.93
C GLN A 170 -9.40 -34.78 -18.39
N GLY A 171 -8.11 -34.85 -18.75
CA GLY A 171 -7.61 -35.28 -20.07
C GLY A 171 -7.11 -36.71 -20.07
#